data_AF-A0A6P1GH32-F1
#
_entry.id   AF-A0A6P1GH32-F1
#
_cell.length_a   1.000
_cell.length_b   1.000
_cell.length_c   1.000
_cell.angle_alpha   90.00
_cell.angle_beta   90.00
_cell.angle_gamma   90.00
#
_symmetry.space_group_name_H-M   'P 1'
#
loop_
_entity.id
_entity.type
_entity.pdbx_description
1 polymer ?
#
loop_
_entity_poly.entity_id
_entity_poly.type
_entity_poly.pdbx_seq_one_letter_code
_entity_poly.pdbx_strand_id
1 'polypeptide(L)'
;MLFSLTGPPLNPALEPDERQRLVKELMDARRAVGAARRTADHVAETIAHEAVHQAKVALGERGPVWWDDGTPDLNRHLARTGPYAQWYASLPEGID
;
A
#
# COMPACT_ATOMS: atom_id res chain seq x y z
N MET A 1 19.66 -10.82 -6.90
CA MET A 1 18.23 -10.63 -7.23
C MET A 1 17.54 -10.04 -6.00
N LEU A 2 17.50 -8.71 -5.89
CA LEU A 2 16.78 -8.01 -4.82
C LEU A 2 15.54 -7.36 -5.44
N PHE A 3 14.36 -7.88 -5.12
CA PHE A 3 13.10 -7.18 -5.35
C PHE A 3 13.05 -6.01 -4.35
N SER A 4 13.45 -4.82 -4.81
CA SER A 4 13.21 -3.58 -4.06
C SER A 4 11.72 -3.24 -4.20
N LEU A 5 10.92 -3.73 -3.26
CA LEU A 5 9.54 -3.27 -3.09
C LEU A 5 9.57 -1.93 -2.39
N THR A 6 9.78 -0.85 -3.15
CA THR A 6 9.59 0.52 -2.67
C THR A 6 8.08 0.75 -2.49
N GLY A 7 7.55 0.34 -1.34
CA GLY A 7 6.28 0.87 -0.84
C GLY A 7 6.42 2.37 -0.56
N PRO A 8 5.31 3.11 -0.42
CA PRO A 8 5.39 4.50 0.01
C PRO A 8 6.20 4.60 1.32
N PRO A 9 6.92 5.71 1.53
CA PRO A 9 7.76 5.88 2.71
C PRO A 9 6.94 5.66 3.99
N LEU A 10 7.37 4.66 4.76
CA LEU A 10 6.85 4.30 6.08
C LEU A 10 6.90 5.53 6.98
N ASN A 11 5.91 5.71 7.86
CA ASN A 11 5.88 6.84 8.79
C ASN A 11 7.19 6.90 9.61
N PRO A 12 8.02 7.94 9.46
CA PRO A 12 9.33 8.03 10.13
C PRO A 12 9.22 8.23 11.64
N ALA A 13 8.04 8.61 12.15
CA ALA A 13 7.78 8.75 13.58
C ALA A 13 7.49 7.42 14.30
N LEU A 14 7.46 6.29 13.58
CA LEU A 14 7.29 4.97 14.20
C LEU A 14 8.58 4.48 14.83
N GLU A 15 8.51 4.17 16.13
CA GLU A 15 9.57 3.48 16.85
C GLU A 15 9.98 2.18 16.12
N PRO A 16 11.29 1.84 16.08
CA PRO A 16 11.78 0.68 15.32
C PRO A 16 11.07 -0.64 15.59
N ASP A 17 10.76 -0.91 16.86
CA ASP A 17 10.11 -2.14 17.29
C ASP A 17 8.63 -2.18 16.87
N GLU A 18 7.96 -1.03 16.88
CA GLU A 18 6.58 -0.90 16.42
C GLU A 18 6.50 -1.13 14.91
N ARG A 19 7.39 -0.50 14.15
CA ARG A 19 7.51 -0.73 12.71
C ARG A 19 7.75 -2.20 12.40
N GLN A 20 8.65 -2.88 13.12
CA GLN A 20 8.93 -4.29 12.87
C GLN A 20 7.73 -5.19 13.17
N ARG A 21 6.99 -4.91 14.25
CA ARG A 21 5.74 -5.61 14.56
C ARG A 21 4.68 -5.43 13.48
N LEU A 22 4.42 -4.20 13.06
CA LEU A 22 3.45 -3.89 12.02
C LEU A 22 3.82 -4.50 10.65
N VAL A 23 5.12 -4.51 10.29
CA VAL A 23 5.60 -5.21 9.08
C VAL A 23 5.35 -6.71 9.18
N LYS A 24 5.58 -7.32 10.35
CA LYS A 24 5.29 -8.73 10.56
C LYS A 24 3.79 -9.02 10.39
N GLU A 25 2.93 -8.21 11.02
CA GLU A 25 1.48 -8.32 10.89
C GLU A 25 1.01 -8.19 9.45
N LEU A 26 1.55 -7.23 8.69
CA LEU A 26 1.26 -7.08 7.27
C LEU A 26 1.63 -8.33 6.47
N MET A 27 2.79 -8.93 6.74
CA MET A 27 3.22 -10.14 6.03
C MET A 27 2.38 -11.36 6.41
N ASP A 28 1.98 -11.49 7.67
CA ASP A 28 1.09 -12.55 8.13
C ASP A 28 -0.31 -12.42 7.49
N ALA A 29 -0.87 -11.21 7.43
CA ALA A 29 -2.13 -10.94 6.76
C ALA A 29 -2.08 -11.26 5.25
N ARG A 30 -0.99 -10.91 4.55
CA ARG A 30 -0.80 -11.28 3.14
C ARG A 30 -0.74 -12.79 2.92
N ARG A 31 -0.08 -13.54 3.82
CA ARG A 31 -0.08 -15.00 3.77
C ARG A 31 -1.47 -15.57 3.97
N ALA A 32 -2.27 -14.98 4.87
CA ALA A 32 -3.66 -15.37 5.11
C ALA A 32 -4.54 -15.17 3.87
N VAL A 33 -4.37 -14.07 3.12
CA VAL A 33 -5.05 -13.87 1.82
C VAL A 33 -4.73 -15.02 0.87
N GLY A 34 -3.45 -15.35 0.73
CA GLY A 34 -3.01 -16.46 -0.13
C GLY A 34 -3.55 -17.82 0.32
N ALA A 35 -3.67 -18.05 1.63
CA ALA A 35 -4.25 -19.27 2.18
C ALA A 35 -5.76 -19.37 1.90
N ALA A 36 -6.51 -18.30 2.17
CA ALA A 36 -7.95 -18.23 1.92
C ALA A 36 -8.30 -18.46 0.44
N ARG A 37 -7.52 -17.88 -0.48
CA ARG A 37 -7.69 -18.10 -1.92
C ARG A 37 -7.46 -19.55 -2.34
N ARG A 38 -6.48 -20.24 -1.74
CA ARG A 38 -6.20 -21.65 -2.05
C ARG A 38 -7.34 -22.57 -1.60
N THR A 39 -8.07 -22.20 -0.56
CA THR A 39 -9.22 -22.97 -0.04
C THR A 39 -10.56 -22.45 -0.53
N ALA A 40 -10.59 -21.43 -1.39
CA ALA A 40 -11.80 -20.71 -1.81
C ALA A 40 -12.67 -20.23 -0.63
N ASP A 41 -12.03 -19.88 0.49
CA ASP A 41 -12.73 -19.36 1.67
C ASP A 41 -12.88 -17.84 1.54
N HIS A 42 -14.03 -17.42 1.02
CA HIS A 42 -14.32 -16.00 0.81
C HIS A 42 -14.41 -15.19 2.11
N VAL A 43 -14.85 -15.81 3.21
CA VAL A 43 -14.93 -15.11 4.51
C VAL A 43 -13.53 -14.85 5.05
N ALA A 44 -12.67 -15.87 5.02
CA ALA A 44 -11.27 -15.72 5.40
C ALA A 44 -10.53 -14.73 4.49
N GLU A 45 -10.84 -14.68 3.20
CA GLU A 45 -10.24 -13.72 2.27
C GLU A 45 -10.63 -12.28 2.63
N THR A 46 -11.90 -12.02 2.93
CA THR A 46 -12.36 -10.69 3.38
C THR A 46 -11.67 -10.27 4.69
N ILE A 47 -11.60 -11.16 5.67
CA ILE A 47 -10.92 -10.90 6.96
C ILE A 47 -9.44 -10.59 6.73
N ALA A 48 -8.76 -11.36 5.89
CA ALA A 48 -7.35 -11.16 5.60
C ALA A 48 -7.09 -9.85 4.84
N HIS A 49 -7.97 -9.45 3.92
CA HIS A 49 -7.89 -8.15 3.25
C HIS A 49 -8.09 -6.98 4.23
N GLU A 50 -9.00 -7.11 5.19
CA GLU A 50 -9.19 -6.11 6.24
C GLU A 50 -7.94 -6.00 7.12
N ALA A 51 -7.36 -7.12 7.54
CA ALA A 51 -6.10 -7.13 8.29
C ALA A 51 -4.94 -6.46 7.52
N VAL A 52 -4.83 -6.70 6.21
CA VAL A 52 -3.88 -5.98 5.34
C VAL A 52 -4.16 -4.47 5.35
N HIS A 53 -5.43 -4.07 5.29
CA HIS A 53 -5.79 -2.66 5.31
C HIS A 53 -5.36 -2.00 6.62
N GLN A 54 -5.68 -2.60 7.77
CA GLN A 54 -5.36 -2.07 9.09
C GLN A 54 -3.85 -1.96 9.31
N ALA A 55 -3.08 -2.99 8.96
CA ALA A 55 -1.62 -2.96 9.07
C ALA A 55 -1.00 -1.84 8.22
N LYS A 56 -1.53 -1.61 7.00
CA LYS A 56 -1.08 -0.51 6.14
C LYS A 56 -1.43 0.86 6.69
N VAL A 57 -2.59 1.00 7.34
CA VAL A 57 -2.97 2.25 7.99
C VAL A 57 -2.04 2.56 9.15
N ALA A 58 -1.78 1.56 10.01
CA ALA A 58 -0.86 1.70 11.13
C ALA A 58 0.58 2.02 10.70
N LEU A 59 1.05 1.45 9.59
CA LEU A 59 2.35 1.77 8.99
C LEU A 59 2.43 3.17 8.36
N GLY A 60 1.29 3.86 8.20
CA GLY A 60 1.21 5.13 7.48
C GLY A 60 1.26 4.99 5.95
N GLU A 61 1.10 3.78 5.41
CA GLU A 61 0.98 3.56 3.95
C GLU A 61 -0.41 3.96 3.42
N ARG A 62 -1.41 4.08 4.32
CA ARG A 62 -2.80 4.44 4.02
C ARG A 62 -3.34 5.33 5.14
N GLY A 63 -4.07 6.39 4.83
CA GLY A 63 -4.59 7.33 5.84
C GLY A 63 -4.03 8.73 5.62
N PRO A 64 -4.23 9.67 6.58
CA PRO A 64 -3.69 11.01 6.48
C PRO A 64 -2.20 10.96 6.19
N VAL A 65 -1.80 11.69 5.16
CA VAL A 65 -0.40 11.78 4.76
C VAL A 65 0.43 12.29 5.94
N TRP A 66 1.59 11.69 6.15
CA TRP A 66 2.45 12.02 7.29
C TRP A 66 3.34 13.25 7.03
N TRP A 67 3.34 13.79 5.81
CA TRP A 67 3.98 15.06 5.47
C TRP A 67 3.08 16.25 5.81
N ASP A 68 3.69 17.36 6.25
CA ASP A 68 3.01 18.58 6.71
C ASP A 68 3.04 19.73 5.67
N ASP A 69 3.62 19.50 4.49
CA ASP A 69 3.78 20.51 3.43
C ASP A 69 2.49 20.86 2.68
N GLY A 70 1.36 20.23 3.06
CA GLY A 70 0.05 20.49 2.47
C GLY A 70 -0.15 19.89 1.08
N THR A 71 0.78 19.07 0.58
CA THR A 71 0.61 18.43 -0.72
C THR A 71 -0.50 17.37 -0.66
N PRO A 72 -1.36 17.26 -1.71
CA PRO A 72 -2.51 16.36 -1.71
C PRO A 72 -2.09 14.89 -1.79
N ASP A 73 -2.82 14.01 -1.11
CA ASP A 73 -2.68 12.56 -1.29
C ASP A 73 -3.23 12.15 -2.68
N LEU A 74 -2.33 11.82 -3.60
CA LEU A 74 -2.69 11.32 -4.93
C LEU A 74 -2.76 9.79 -4.99
N ASN A 75 -2.65 9.08 -3.86
CA ASN A 75 -2.85 7.64 -3.82
C ASN A 75 -4.25 7.28 -4.33
N ARG A 76 -4.34 6.24 -5.18
CA ARG A 76 -5.58 5.76 -5.83
C ARG A 76 -6.19 6.73 -6.85
N HIS A 77 -5.52 7.83 -7.19
CA HIS A 77 -5.89 8.65 -8.34
C HIS A 77 -5.16 8.14 -9.60
N LEU A 78 -5.90 7.96 -10.70
CA LEU A 78 -5.30 7.58 -11.98
C LEU A 78 -4.49 8.75 -12.54
N ALA A 79 -3.27 8.50 -13.02
CA ALA A 79 -2.42 9.52 -13.64
C ALA A 79 -3.16 10.25 -14.78
N ARG A 80 -3.92 9.51 -15.60
CA ARG A 80 -4.69 10.05 -16.74
C ARG A 80 -5.86 10.98 -16.38
N THR A 81 -6.37 10.95 -15.14
CA THR A 81 -7.49 11.80 -14.69
C THR A 81 -7.10 12.74 -13.56
N GLY A 82 -5.83 12.70 -13.13
CA GLY A 82 -5.32 13.50 -12.02
C GLY A 82 -4.44 14.66 -12.47
N PRO A 83 -3.74 15.32 -11.53
CA PRO A 83 -2.82 16.43 -11.82
C PRO A 83 -1.71 16.08 -12.82
N TYR A 84 -1.41 14.79 -12.99
CA TYR A 84 -0.41 14.29 -13.94
C TYR A 84 -0.96 13.98 -15.34
N ALA A 85 -2.22 14.29 -15.63
CA ALA A 85 -2.87 13.90 -16.89
C ALA A 85 -2.15 14.43 -18.12
N GLN A 86 -1.70 15.69 -18.09
CA GLN A 86 -0.98 16.32 -19.21
C GLN A 86 0.37 15.65 -19.47
N TRP A 87 1.12 15.33 -18.41
CA TRP A 87 2.38 14.59 -18.54
C TRP A 87 2.12 13.18 -19.05
N TYR A 88 1.13 12.48 -18.49
CA TYR A 88 0.78 11.11 -18.90
C TYR A 88 0.40 11.05 -20.39
N ALA A 89 -0.32 12.05 -20.90
CA ALA A 89 -0.67 12.18 -22.32
C ALA A 89 0.53 12.49 -23.24
N SER A 90 1.66 12.94 -22.68
CA SER A 90 2.88 13.21 -23.45
C SER A 90 3.81 12.00 -23.59
N LEU A 91 3.49 10.88 -22.93
CA LEU A 91 4.27 9.65 -23.03
C LEU A 91 4.05 8.98 -24.39
N PRO A 92 5.10 8.38 -25.01
CA PRO A 92 4.95 7.59 -26.22
C PRO A 92 4.02 6.40 -25.99
N GLU A 93 3.24 6.03 -27.01
CA GLU A 93 2.37 4.86 -26.97
C GLU A 93 3.22 3.58 -26.84
N GLY A 94 2.91 2.72 -25.85
CA GLY A 94 3.61 1.44 -25.63
C GLY A 94 4.67 1.40 -24.51
N ILE A 95 4.61 2.31 -23.52
CA ILE A 95 5.33 2.15 -22.25
C ILE A 95 4.43 1.31 -21.31
N ASP A 96 4.53 -0.01 -21.46
CA ASP A 96 3.78 -1.01 -20.68
C ASP A 96 4.74 -1.80 -19.77
#